data_AF-A0A6N7L1K4-F1
#
_entry.id   AF-A0A6N7L1K4-F1
#
_cell.length_a   1.000
_cell.length_b   1.000
_cell.length_c   1.000
_cell.angle_alpha   90.00
_cell.angle_beta   90.00
_cell.angle_gamma   90.00
#
_symmetry.space_group_name_H-M   'P 1'
#
loop_
_entity.id
_entity.type
_entity.pdbx_description
1 polymer ?
#
loop_
_entity_poly.entity_id
_entity_poly.type
_entity_poly.pdbx_seq_one_letter_code
_entity_poly.pdbx_strand_id
1 'polypeptide(L)'
;MAYEVITTSFRSDLHARWSAVFDRLQVPWVYEPHTFTADDGRNCVPAFWLPRERIWFDAVTATEREDLGWWRRFAAAARGWEYFSDDWFDEPDWDSPVQVDEVWHGTALLAIGPLPRLHGNDALDLWQNSPEGGMWVYDDAMYWWTLCPVCGLFGAEYFGQAERLPCECLNDREHNKTRNGHDARLLKAYQDGWNEAVEEVPAVTGAKPAGHPWRRRALIPQQGAAEATLRCVAQCRSVAEVLRGELPEEAYVDAEEAHQLCDSCPGFVCTGCGAEPAAAPGEYCRSCEPVPLLSDAHARDQLNLRAIELSRLHKEQLKIIHPVINKAMGVRRRGHATLADLAVGLTQAEHWLAHPGSLQIPNPTLSEEEIDMLSGAEVRQETAARVGTLSAVVHDPIPIVQMRINNAMGVRTRAEADEEQLRSGLRQVRQWLHTPASYHEAG
;
A
#
# COMPACT_ATOMS: atom_id res chain seq x y z
N MET A 1 -10.08 12.45 -3.88
CA MET A 1 -9.68 11.05 -4.08
C MET A 1 -10.20 10.26 -2.88
N ALA A 2 -10.82 9.10 -3.11
CA ALA A 2 -11.20 8.18 -2.05
C ALA A 2 -10.33 6.93 -2.13
N TYR A 3 -10.16 6.22 -1.02
CA TYR A 3 -9.47 4.93 -1.01
C TYR A 3 -10.46 3.82 -0.68
N GLU A 4 -10.36 2.71 -1.40
CA GLU A 4 -11.21 1.53 -1.20
C GLU A 4 -10.35 0.34 -0.81
N VAL A 5 -10.86 -0.50 0.10
CA VAL A 5 -10.23 -1.78 0.43
C VAL A 5 -10.68 -2.82 -0.60
N ILE A 6 -9.73 -3.34 -1.36
CA ILE A 6 -9.96 -4.47 -2.26
C ILE A 6 -9.33 -5.74 -1.69
N THR A 7 -9.85 -6.89 -2.11
CA THR A 7 -9.30 -8.20 -1.78
C THR A 7 -8.87 -8.89 -3.06
N THR A 8 -7.63 -9.40 -3.11
CA THR A 8 -7.12 -10.21 -4.23
C THR A 8 -6.82 -11.62 -3.71
N SER A 9 -7.16 -12.63 -4.50
CA SER A 9 -6.93 -14.05 -4.18
C SER A 9 -5.74 -14.60 -4.96
N PHE A 10 -4.96 -15.49 -4.33
CA PHE A 10 -3.72 -16.05 -4.84
C PHE A 10 -3.67 -17.57 -4.62
N ARG A 11 -3.00 -18.28 -5.55
CA ARG A 11 -2.71 -19.73 -5.47
C ARG A 11 -1.83 -20.09 -4.27
N SER A 12 -0.92 -19.19 -3.88
CA SER A 12 0.02 -19.41 -2.79
C SER A 12 0.24 -18.16 -1.92
N ASP A 13 0.64 -18.38 -0.66
CA ASP A 13 1.12 -17.32 0.23
C ASP A 13 2.31 -16.57 -0.40
N LEU A 14 3.20 -17.31 -1.08
CA LEU A 14 4.38 -16.74 -1.73
C LEU A 14 3.99 -15.72 -2.82
N HIS A 15 3.00 -16.05 -3.66
CA HIS A 15 2.48 -15.10 -4.65
C HIS A 15 1.85 -13.89 -3.98
N ALA A 16 1.01 -14.09 -2.96
CA ALA A 16 0.39 -12.99 -2.23
C ALA A 16 1.46 -12.02 -1.66
N ARG A 17 2.56 -12.55 -1.12
CA ARG A 17 3.68 -11.74 -0.61
C ARG A 17 4.46 -11.02 -1.70
N TRP A 18 4.71 -11.66 -2.84
CA TRP A 18 5.35 -10.99 -3.99
C TRP A 18 4.52 -9.83 -4.52
N SER A 19 3.18 -9.94 -4.51
CA SER A 19 2.31 -8.82 -4.89
C SER A 19 2.52 -7.59 -4.00
N ALA A 20 2.79 -7.77 -2.70
CA ALA A 20 3.10 -6.69 -1.78
C ALA A 20 4.49 -6.07 -2.04
N VAL A 21 5.46 -6.86 -2.50
CA VAL A 21 6.77 -6.36 -2.94
C VAL A 21 6.60 -5.43 -4.14
N PHE A 22 5.84 -5.84 -5.16
CA PHE A 22 5.60 -5.02 -6.36
C PHE A 22 4.85 -3.73 -6.05
N ASP A 23 3.82 -3.82 -5.20
CA ASP A 23 3.11 -2.66 -4.68
C ASP A 23 4.03 -1.67 -3.97
N ARG A 24 4.95 -2.19 -3.13
CA ARG A 24 5.91 -1.33 -2.43
C ARG A 24 6.84 -0.59 -3.38
N LEU A 25 7.22 -1.24 -4.47
CA LEU A 25 8.10 -0.69 -5.50
C LEU A 25 7.36 0.16 -6.54
N GLN A 26 6.03 0.30 -6.41
CA GLN A 26 5.19 0.99 -7.39
C GLN A 26 5.36 0.38 -8.80
N VAL A 27 5.41 -0.95 -8.85
CA VAL A 27 5.49 -1.75 -10.06
C VAL A 27 4.08 -2.25 -10.37
N PRO A 28 3.45 -1.78 -11.46
CA PRO A 28 2.18 -2.32 -11.92
C PRO A 28 2.26 -3.82 -12.17
N TRP A 29 1.26 -4.58 -11.71
CA TRP A 29 1.19 -6.02 -11.93
C TRP A 29 -0.23 -6.48 -12.18
N VAL A 30 -0.36 -7.55 -12.97
CA VAL A 30 -1.60 -8.31 -13.13
C VAL A 30 -1.32 -9.74 -12.70
N TYR A 31 -2.22 -10.31 -11.89
CA TYR A 31 -2.10 -11.69 -11.42
C TYR A 31 -2.89 -12.62 -12.34
N GLU A 32 -2.22 -13.65 -12.86
CA GLU A 32 -2.76 -14.64 -13.79
C GLU A 32 -3.55 -14.03 -14.97
N PRO A 33 -2.97 -13.04 -15.69
CA PRO A 33 -3.70 -12.31 -16.72
C PRO A 33 -4.11 -13.16 -17.92
N HIS A 34 -3.42 -14.30 -18.13
CA HIS A 34 -3.62 -15.13 -19.30
C HIS A 34 -3.29 -16.59 -19.00
N THR A 35 -4.07 -17.49 -19.63
CA THR A 35 -3.81 -18.93 -19.63
C THR A 35 -3.28 -19.32 -20.99
N PHE A 36 -2.04 -19.79 -21.04
CA PHE A 36 -1.44 -20.35 -22.25
C PHE A 36 -1.71 -21.85 -22.32
N THR A 37 -1.72 -22.42 -23.51
CA THR A 37 -1.90 -23.86 -23.71
C THR A 37 -0.63 -24.41 -24.35
N ALA A 38 -0.02 -25.42 -23.73
CA ALA A 38 1.02 -26.21 -24.36
C ALA A 38 0.40 -27.18 -25.38
N ASP A 39 1.13 -27.67 -26.39
CA ASP A 39 0.49 -28.52 -27.41
C ASP A 39 0.01 -29.88 -26.89
N ASP A 40 0.46 -30.31 -25.69
CA ASP A 40 -0.09 -31.47 -24.98
C ASP A 40 -1.44 -31.18 -24.28
N GLY A 41 -1.98 -29.97 -24.47
CA GLY A 41 -3.25 -29.51 -23.91
C GLY A 41 -3.16 -29.03 -22.46
N ARG A 42 -1.99 -29.03 -21.83
CA ARG A 42 -1.84 -28.50 -20.46
C ARG A 42 -1.96 -26.98 -20.45
N ASN A 43 -2.70 -26.48 -19.46
CA ASN A 43 -2.79 -25.05 -19.17
C ASN A 43 -1.55 -24.59 -18.40
N CYS A 44 -0.91 -23.54 -18.92
CA CYS A 44 0.25 -22.88 -18.39
C CYS A 44 -0.16 -21.47 -17.95
N VAL A 45 -0.17 -21.22 -16.64
CA VAL A 45 -0.64 -19.95 -16.09
C VAL A 45 0.49 -19.31 -15.26
N PRO A 46 1.30 -18.44 -15.87
CA PRO A 46 2.26 -17.61 -15.13
C PRO A 46 1.56 -16.78 -14.05
N ALA A 47 2.20 -16.66 -12.88
CA ALA A 47 1.59 -15.94 -11.76
C ALA A 47 1.44 -14.44 -12.00
N PHE A 48 2.46 -13.72 -12.48
CA PHE A 48 2.44 -12.27 -12.62
C PHE A 48 2.89 -11.80 -14.00
N TRP A 49 2.23 -10.75 -14.49
CA TRP A 49 2.71 -9.92 -15.59
C TRP A 49 2.96 -8.50 -15.10
N LEU A 50 4.16 -7.98 -15.37
CA LEU A 50 4.57 -6.62 -15.08
C LEU A 50 4.62 -5.87 -16.42
N PRO A 51 3.50 -5.25 -16.87
CA PRO A 51 3.37 -4.78 -18.25
C PRO A 51 4.34 -3.67 -18.61
N ARG A 52 4.67 -2.78 -17.65
CA ARG A 52 5.59 -1.67 -17.89
C ARG A 52 7.01 -2.19 -18.15
N GLU A 53 7.43 -3.18 -17.39
CA GLU A 53 8.75 -3.80 -17.49
C GLU A 53 8.82 -4.91 -18.55
N ARG A 54 7.66 -5.33 -19.09
CA ARG A 54 7.51 -6.52 -19.96
C ARG A 54 8.13 -7.76 -19.33
N ILE A 55 7.81 -8.00 -18.06
CA ILE A 55 8.33 -9.13 -17.28
C ILE A 55 7.20 -10.07 -16.90
N TRP A 56 7.34 -11.35 -17.26
CA TRP A 56 6.60 -12.44 -16.63
C TRP A 56 7.34 -12.87 -15.38
N PHE A 57 6.63 -13.03 -14.28
CA PHE A 57 7.22 -13.44 -13.01
C PHE A 57 6.40 -14.57 -12.38
N ASP A 58 7.09 -15.60 -11.94
CA ASP A 58 6.53 -16.64 -11.09
C ASP A 58 7.45 -16.95 -9.91
N ALA A 59 6.87 -17.49 -8.85
CA ALA A 59 7.57 -17.87 -7.64
C ALA A 59 7.07 -19.22 -7.15
N VAL A 60 7.99 -20.14 -6.93
CA VAL A 60 7.69 -21.49 -6.45
C VAL A 60 8.56 -21.85 -5.26
N THR A 61 8.07 -22.77 -4.44
CA THR A 61 8.89 -23.40 -3.41
C THR A 61 9.91 -24.36 -4.04
N ALA A 62 10.96 -24.70 -3.29
CA ALA A 62 11.98 -25.65 -3.78
C ALA A 62 11.37 -27.03 -4.12
N THR A 63 10.29 -27.42 -3.46
CA THR A 63 9.58 -28.69 -3.69
C THR A 63 8.70 -28.70 -4.93
N GLU A 64 8.29 -27.54 -5.44
CA GLU A 64 7.43 -27.40 -6.63
C GLU A 64 8.23 -27.28 -7.93
N ARG A 65 9.56 -27.16 -7.85
CA ARG A 65 10.45 -26.93 -9.00
C ARG A 65 10.32 -28.00 -10.09
N GLU A 66 10.17 -29.27 -9.71
CA GLU A 66 10.16 -30.39 -10.66
C GLU A 66 8.97 -30.35 -11.63
N ASP A 67 7.90 -29.61 -11.30
CA ASP A 67 6.69 -29.47 -12.11
C ASP A 67 6.76 -28.33 -13.17
N LEU A 68 7.89 -27.63 -13.25
CA LEU A 68 8.04 -26.43 -14.09
C LEU A 68 8.67 -26.67 -15.47
N GLY A 69 8.63 -27.91 -15.99
CA GLY A 69 9.08 -28.19 -17.36
C GLY A 69 8.40 -27.30 -18.40
N TRP A 70 7.16 -26.89 -18.15
CA TRP A 70 6.44 -25.95 -18.99
C TRP A 70 6.96 -24.50 -18.90
N TRP A 71 7.49 -24.07 -17.74
CA TRP A 71 7.96 -22.70 -17.54
C TRP A 71 9.12 -22.38 -18.48
N ARG A 72 10.05 -23.32 -18.67
CA ARG A 72 11.16 -23.14 -19.62
C ARG A 72 10.64 -22.95 -21.05
N ARG A 73 9.70 -23.78 -21.50
CA ARG A 73 9.08 -23.64 -22.83
C ARG A 73 8.35 -22.31 -22.99
N PHE A 74 7.59 -21.92 -21.97
CA PHE A 74 6.95 -20.62 -21.90
C PHE A 74 7.97 -19.47 -21.95
N ALA A 75 9.06 -19.54 -21.20
CA ALA A 75 10.08 -18.51 -21.15
C ALA A 75 10.79 -18.29 -22.50
N ALA A 76 11.05 -19.37 -23.25
CA ALA A 76 11.56 -19.26 -24.63
C ALA A 76 10.55 -18.59 -25.56
N ALA A 77 9.31 -19.08 -25.56
CA ALA A 77 8.25 -18.54 -26.41
C ALA A 77 7.94 -17.07 -26.10
N ALA A 78 7.90 -16.70 -24.83
CA ALA A 78 7.71 -15.32 -24.39
C ALA A 78 8.85 -14.38 -24.84
N ARG A 79 10.06 -14.88 -25.11
CA ARG A 79 11.13 -14.07 -25.71
C ARG A 79 10.99 -13.91 -27.23
N GLY A 80 9.98 -14.51 -27.86
CA GLY A 80 9.82 -14.55 -29.32
C GLY A 80 10.84 -15.46 -30.01
N TRP A 81 11.42 -16.41 -29.28
CA TRP A 81 12.38 -17.35 -29.84
C TRP A 81 11.63 -18.52 -30.48
N GLU A 82 11.36 -18.43 -31.78
CA GLU A 82 10.58 -19.43 -32.51
C GLU A 82 11.33 -20.75 -32.76
N TYR A 83 12.67 -20.76 -32.65
CA TYR A 83 13.46 -21.97 -32.94
C TYR A 83 14.89 -21.82 -32.43
N PHE A 84 15.34 -22.67 -31.51
CA PHE A 84 16.76 -22.86 -31.23
C PHE A 84 17.19 -24.17 -31.86
N SER A 85 17.89 -24.11 -32.99
CA SER A 85 18.51 -25.26 -33.65
C SER A 85 19.96 -25.47 -33.20
N ASP A 86 20.33 -25.08 -31.98
CA ASP A 86 21.71 -25.19 -31.55
C ASP A 86 22.01 -26.62 -31.10
N ASP A 87 22.79 -27.30 -31.95
CA ASP A 87 23.47 -28.60 -31.82
C ASP A 87 24.27 -28.83 -30.51
N TRP A 88 24.16 -27.96 -29.51
CA TRP A 88 24.97 -27.97 -28.28
C TRP A 88 24.40 -28.83 -27.14
N PHE A 89 23.16 -29.31 -27.28
CA PHE A 89 22.59 -30.30 -26.38
C PHE A 89 21.97 -31.43 -27.21
N ASP A 90 22.53 -32.65 -27.08
CA ASP A 90 21.98 -33.87 -27.67
C ASP A 90 20.46 -33.93 -27.41
N GLU A 91 19.69 -33.88 -28.49
CA GLU A 91 18.24 -33.70 -28.54
C GLU A 91 17.46 -34.56 -27.53
N PRO A 92 16.81 -33.97 -26.50
CA PRO A 92 15.57 -34.51 -26.00
C PRO A 92 14.41 -34.01 -26.86
N ASP A 93 13.33 -34.78 -26.97
CA ASP A 93 12.05 -34.40 -27.60
C ASP A 93 11.55 -33.03 -27.06
N TRP A 94 11.97 -31.92 -27.66
CA TRP A 94 11.42 -30.59 -27.42
C TRP A 94 10.10 -30.41 -28.18
N ASP A 95 9.26 -31.45 -28.17
CA ASP A 95 7.93 -31.35 -28.71
C ASP A 95 7.16 -30.30 -27.89
N SER A 96 6.79 -29.25 -28.63
CA SER A 96 5.64 -28.36 -28.42
C SER A 96 5.89 -27.00 -27.75
N PRO A 97 6.12 -25.91 -28.52
CA PRO A 97 6.25 -24.55 -27.98
C PRO A 97 4.90 -24.07 -27.44
N VAL A 98 4.87 -23.58 -26.20
CA VAL A 98 3.73 -22.81 -25.70
C VAL A 98 3.55 -21.60 -26.62
N GLN A 99 2.40 -21.45 -27.27
CA GLN A 99 2.16 -20.30 -28.16
C GLN A 99 1.96 -19.03 -27.31
N VAL A 100 2.76 -18.00 -27.58
CA VAL A 100 2.69 -16.70 -26.90
C VAL A 100 2.58 -15.61 -27.94
N ASP A 101 1.44 -14.92 -27.97
CA ASP A 101 1.23 -13.77 -28.86
C ASP A 101 2.24 -12.64 -28.57
N GLU A 102 2.59 -11.86 -29.59
CA GLU A 102 3.59 -10.77 -29.51
C GLU A 102 3.29 -9.74 -28.41
N VAL A 103 2.00 -9.49 -28.15
CA VAL A 103 1.56 -8.58 -27.07
C VAL A 103 2.04 -9.04 -25.69
N TRP A 104 2.24 -10.35 -25.52
CA TRP A 104 2.69 -11.01 -24.29
C TRP A 104 4.19 -11.32 -24.30
N HIS A 105 4.95 -10.87 -25.30
CA HIS A 105 6.40 -11.12 -25.31
C HIS A 105 7.12 -10.33 -24.21
N GLY A 106 8.04 -10.97 -23.49
CA GLY A 106 8.75 -10.36 -22.38
C GLY A 106 9.78 -11.28 -21.75
N THR A 107 10.50 -10.77 -20.77
CA THR A 107 11.45 -11.56 -19.98
C THR A 107 10.69 -12.38 -18.96
N ALA A 108 10.84 -13.71 -18.99
CA ALA A 108 10.27 -14.59 -17.97
C ALA A 108 11.28 -14.87 -16.85
N LEU A 109 10.89 -14.56 -15.62
CA LEU A 109 11.66 -14.74 -14.40
C LEU A 109 10.97 -15.73 -13.45
N LEU A 110 11.74 -16.68 -12.94
CA LEU A 110 11.28 -17.64 -11.95
C LEU A 110 12.10 -17.51 -10.66
N ALA A 111 11.44 -17.15 -9.56
CA ALA A 111 12.02 -17.22 -8.23
C ALA A 111 11.79 -18.62 -7.62
N ILE A 112 12.85 -19.26 -7.17
CA ILE A 112 12.76 -20.54 -6.46
C ILE A 112 13.13 -20.32 -4.99
N GLY A 113 12.19 -20.64 -4.10
CA GLY A 113 12.30 -20.48 -2.66
C GLY A 113 11.50 -19.30 -2.12
N PRO A 114 11.68 -18.97 -0.84
CA PRO A 114 10.94 -17.89 -0.20
C PRO A 114 11.46 -16.51 -0.66
N LEU A 115 10.74 -15.45 -0.27
CA LEU A 115 11.24 -14.08 -0.44
C LEU A 115 12.66 -13.91 0.15
N PRO A 116 13.55 -13.14 -0.50
CA PRO A 116 14.86 -12.81 0.07
C PRO A 116 14.72 -12.27 1.49
N ARG A 117 15.53 -12.78 2.42
CA ARG A 117 15.60 -12.29 3.81
C ARG A 117 16.88 -11.51 4.00
N LEU A 118 16.77 -10.38 4.69
CA LEU A 118 17.90 -9.62 5.18
C LEU A 118 18.54 -10.37 6.35
N HIS A 119 19.50 -11.24 6.05
CA HIS A 119 20.39 -11.83 7.04
C HIS A 119 21.77 -11.17 6.90
N GLY A 120 22.04 -10.16 7.73
CA GLY A 120 23.33 -9.47 7.73
C GLY A 120 23.39 -8.20 6.88
N ASN A 121 24.61 -7.66 6.74
CA ASN A 121 24.89 -6.41 6.02
C ASN A 121 25.39 -6.65 4.59
N ASP A 122 25.58 -7.90 4.15
CA ASP A 122 26.15 -8.19 2.83
C ASP A 122 25.06 -8.43 1.78
N ALA A 123 25.34 -7.88 0.62
CA ALA A 123 24.63 -7.99 -0.61
C ALA A 123 24.45 -9.44 -1.08
N LEU A 124 25.55 -10.18 -1.03
CA LEU A 124 25.61 -11.57 -1.48
C LEU A 124 24.70 -12.48 -0.62
N ASP A 125 24.34 -12.07 0.60
CA ASP A 125 23.57 -12.89 1.53
C ASP A 125 22.07 -12.95 1.19
N LEU A 126 21.53 -11.97 0.46
CA LEU A 126 20.08 -11.89 0.18
C LEU A 126 19.55 -13.13 -0.55
N TRP A 127 20.32 -13.61 -1.53
CA TRP A 127 19.96 -14.73 -2.39
C TRP A 127 20.73 -16.01 -2.06
N GLN A 128 21.62 -16.01 -1.05
CA GLN A 128 22.34 -17.21 -0.60
C GLN A 128 21.41 -18.32 -0.11
N ASN A 129 20.21 -17.98 0.35
CA ASN A 129 19.18 -18.95 0.74
C ASN A 129 18.33 -19.44 -0.42
N SER A 130 18.42 -18.81 -1.60
CA SER A 130 17.92 -19.44 -2.82
C SER A 130 18.90 -20.55 -3.19
N PRO A 131 18.45 -21.77 -3.52
CA PRO A 131 19.33 -22.88 -3.87
C PRO A 131 20.38 -22.55 -4.94
N GLU A 132 20.14 -21.48 -5.71
CA GLU A 132 20.91 -21.12 -6.90
C GLU A 132 21.41 -19.68 -6.91
N GLY A 133 21.31 -18.98 -5.78
CA GLY A 133 21.85 -17.63 -5.68
C GLY A 133 21.09 -16.57 -6.49
N GLY A 134 19.84 -16.80 -6.93
CA GLY A 134 19.00 -15.80 -7.60
C GLY A 134 17.76 -16.35 -8.31
N MET A 135 17.17 -15.52 -9.17
CA MET A 135 16.08 -15.90 -10.07
C MET A 135 16.61 -16.50 -11.37
N TRP A 136 15.78 -17.34 -11.97
CA TRP A 136 16.02 -18.01 -13.23
C TRP A 136 15.37 -17.27 -14.39
N VAL A 137 16.07 -17.19 -15.51
CA VAL A 137 15.47 -16.98 -16.84
C VAL A 137 15.51 -18.30 -17.61
N TYR A 138 15.12 -18.28 -18.89
CA TYR A 138 15.04 -19.47 -19.74
C TYR A 138 16.27 -20.39 -19.65
N ASP A 139 17.46 -19.82 -19.88
CA ASP A 139 18.74 -20.52 -20.09
C ASP A 139 19.86 -20.01 -19.16
N ASP A 140 19.54 -19.13 -18.22
CA ASP A 140 20.50 -18.44 -17.35
C ASP A 140 19.92 -18.27 -15.93
N ALA A 141 20.79 -18.01 -14.96
CA ALA A 141 20.44 -17.92 -13.54
C ALA A 141 21.09 -16.70 -12.89
N MET A 142 20.89 -16.54 -11.58
CA MET A 142 21.47 -15.45 -10.78
C MET A 142 20.95 -14.05 -11.15
N TYR A 143 19.72 -13.94 -11.64
CA TYR A 143 19.05 -12.65 -11.83
C TYR A 143 18.51 -12.13 -10.52
N TRP A 144 18.77 -10.85 -10.22
CA TRP A 144 18.24 -10.18 -9.04
C TRP A 144 17.44 -8.97 -9.47
N TRP A 145 16.38 -8.65 -8.72
CA TRP A 145 15.74 -7.35 -8.84
C TRP A 145 16.74 -6.24 -8.57
N THR A 146 16.67 -5.16 -9.34
CA THR A 146 17.54 -4.00 -9.24
C THR A 146 16.79 -2.72 -9.56
N LEU A 147 17.32 -1.60 -9.09
CA LEU A 147 16.80 -0.26 -9.37
C LEU A 147 17.92 0.58 -9.96
N CYS A 148 17.61 1.42 -10.96
CA CYS A 148 18.53 2.46 -11.36
C CYS A 148 18.70 3.48 -10.21
N PRO A 149 19.92 3.77 -9.73
CA PRO A 149 20.13 4.75 -8.66
C PRO A 149 19.83 6.19 -9.10
N VAL A 150 19.80 6.45 -10.41
CA VAL A 150 19.55 7.79 -10.97
C VAL A 150 18.06 8.04 -11.18
N CYS A 151 17.41 7.23 -12.01
CA CYS A 151 16.01 7.45 -12.38
C CYS A 151 15.01 6.56 -11.60
N GLY A 152 15.50 5.57 -10.86
CA GLY A 152 14.64 4.64 -10.12
C GLY A 152 13.96 3.58 -10.99
N LEU A 153 14.33 3.42 -12.27
CA LEU A 153 13.79 2.36 -13.13
C LEU A 153 14.00 0.99 -12.47
N PHE A 154 12.93 0.20 -12.39
CA PHE A 154 12.92 -1.15 -11.85
C PHE A 154 13.10 -2.19 -12.96
N GLY A 155 13.82 -3.26 -12.65
CA GLY A 155 13.98 -4.42 -13.53
C GLY A 155 14.71 -5.56 -12.82
N ALA A 156 15.01 -6.63 -13.56
CA ALA A 156 15.82 -7.74 -13.06
C ALA A 156 16.99 -7.99 -14.00
N GLU A 157 18.19 -8.06 -13.44
CA GLU A 157 19.42 -8.20 -14.21
C GLU A 157 20.36 -9.18 -13.53
N TYR A 158 21.28 -9.75 -14.32
CA TYR A 158 22.31 -10.68 -13.83
C TYR A 158 23.12 -10.04 -12.69
N PHE A 159 23.09 -10.65 -11.50
CA PHE A 159 23.63 -10.10 -10.24
C PHE A 159 23.15 -8.68 -9.88
N GLY A 160 21.94 -8.31 -10.30
CA GLY A 160 21.34 -7.01 -9.99
C GLY A 160 22.10 -5.82 -10.55
N GLN A 161 22.78 -6.00 -11.69
CA GLN A 161 23.54 -4.98 -12.41
C GLN A 161 22.62 -3.90 -12.98
N ALA A 162 22.49 -2.77 -12.27
CA ALA A 162 21.59 -1.67 -12.64
C ALA A 162 22.01 -0.96 -13.93
N GLU A 163 23.29 -1.07 -14.32
CA GLU A 163 23.79 -0.52 -15.58
C GLU A 163 23.24 -1.21 -16.82
N ARG A 164 22.71 -2.43 -16.68
CA ARG A 164 22.07 -3.16 -17.78
C ARG A 164 20.62 -2.78 -18.01
N LEU A 165 20.02 -2.01 -17.09
CA LEU A 165 18.66 -1.53 -17.26
C LEU A 165 18.56 -0.60 -18.48
N PRO A 166 17.43 -0.61 -19.21
CA PRO A 166 17.29 0.11 -20.48
C PRO A 166 17.18 1.64 -20.35
N CYS A 167 17.38 2.21 -19.16
CA CYS A 167 17.23 3.65 -18.90
C CYS A 167 18.40 4.51 -19.37
N GLU A 168 19.51 3.92 -19.83
CA GLU A 168 20.74 4.60 -20.30
C GLU A 168 21.39 5.57 -19.30
N CYS A 169 20.91 5.64 -18.06
CA CYS A 169 21.44 6.54 -17.02
C CYS A 169 22.84 6.16 -16.55
N LEU A 170 23.22 4.90 -16.76
CA LEU A 170 24.50 4.32 -16.40
C LEU A 170 25.11 3.72 -17.66
N ASN A 171 26.43 3.83 -17.79
CA ASN A 171 27.20 3.22 -18.87
C ASN A 171 28.30 2.35 -18.27
N ASP A 172 28.38 1.09 -18.69
CA ASP A 172 29.37 0.08 -18.27
C ASP A 172 30.81 0.60 -18.24
N ARG A 173 31.18 1.44 -19.23
CA ARG A 173 32.55 1.97 -19.35
C ARG A 173 32.93 2.92 -18.22
N GLU A 174 31.94 3.62 -17.67
CA GLU A 174 32.15 4.67 -16.68
C GLU A 174 31.77 4.19 -15.27
N HIS A 175 30.79 3.29 -15.16
CA HIS A 175 30.13 2.95 -13.91
C HIS A 175 30.48 1.55 -13.36
N ASN A 176 31.42 0.83 -14.00
CA ASN A 176 32.07 -0.39 -13.47
C ASN A 176 31.13 -1.40 -12.80
N LYS A 177 30.13 -1.92 -13.54
CA LYS A 177 29.19 -2.94 -13.06
C LYS A 177 28.45 -2.56 -11.78
N THR A 178 27.68 -1.47 -11.82
CA THR A 178 26.90 -0.95 -10.69
C THR A 178 25.81 -1.93 -10.24
N ARG A 179 26.12 -2.75 -9.24
CA ARG A 179 25.13 -3.60 -8.58
C ARG A 179 24.26 -2.77 -7.63
N ASN A 180 22.94 -2.79 -7.86
CA ASN A 180 21.99 -2.08 -6.99
C ASN A 180 20.83 -2.97 -6.49
N GLY A 181 21.06 -4.29 -6.39
CA GLY A 181 20.12 -5.22 -5.75
C GLY A 181 19.90 -4.99 -4.25
N HIS A 182 20.68 -4.10 -3.63
CA HIS A 182 20.59 -3.73 -2.20
C HIS A 182 20.08 -2.33 -1.96
N ASP A 183 19.48 -1.72 -2.99
CA ASP A 183 18.80 -0.45 -2.82
C ASP A 183 17.85 -0.53 -1.62
N ALA A 184 17.93 0.44 -0.71
CA ALA A 184 17.13 0.43 0.52
C ALA A 184 15.62 0.32 0.24
N ARG A 185 15.16 0.77 -0.94
CA ARG A 185 13.77 0.62 -1.39
C ARG A 185 13.43 -0.85 -1.67
N LEU A 186 14.31 -1.59 -2.35
CA LEU A 186 14.16 -3.04 -2.59
C LEU A 186 14.18 -3.83 -1.28
N LEU A 187 15.15 -3.52 -0.42
CA LEU A 187 15.27 -4.19 0.88
C LEU A 187 14.00 -4.00 1.73
N LYS A 188 13.48 -2.78 1.75
CA LYS A 188 12.22 -2.48 2.42
C LYS A 188 11.04 -3.18 1.76
N ALA A 189 11.02 -3.31 0.43
CA ALA A 189 9.97 -4.06 -0.27
C ALA A 189 9.94 -5.54 0.11
N TYR A 190 11.09 -6.21 0.19
CA TYR A 190 11.16 -7.58 0.68
C TYR A 190 10.70 -7.70 2.14
N GLN A 191 11.12 -6.77 2.99
CA GLN A 191 10.72 -6.74 4.39
C GLN A 191 9.20 -6.53 4.53
N ASP A 192 8.62 -5.61 3.76
CA ASP A 192 7.18 -5.36 3.75
C ASP A 192 6.42 -6.60 3.24
N GLY A 193 6.90 -7.27 2.17
CA GLY A 193 6.31 -8.52 1.68
C GLY A 193 6.37 -9.68 2.69
N TRP A 194 7.45 -9.79 3.47
CA TRP A 194 7.55 -10.75 4.58
C TRP A 194 6.58 -10.45 5.73
N ASN A 195 6.31 -9.18 6.00
CA ASN A 195 5.43 -8.75 7.07
C ASN A 195 3.97 -8.57 6.60
N GLU A 196 3.69 -8.78 5.32
CA GLU A 196 2.36 -8.62 4.76
C GLU A 196 1.38 -9.58 5.44
N ALA A 197 0.23 -9.03 5.83
CA ALA A 197 -0.88 -9.81 6.34
C ALA A 197 -1.58 -10.51 5.16
N VAL A 198 -1.43 -11.83 5.11
CA VAL A 198 -2.11 -12.70 4.15
C VAL A 198 -3.00 -13.67 4.95
N GLU A 199 -4.23 -13.86 4.50
CA GLU A 199 -5.22 -14.73 5.12
C GLU A 199 -5.37 -16.01 4.29
N GLU A 200 -5.19 -17.17 4.92
CA GLU A 200 -5.59 -18.45 4.33
C GLU A 200 -7.09 -18.64 4.53
N VAL A 201 -7.82 -18.80 3.43
CA VAL A 201 -9.25 -19.12 3.44
C VAL A 201 -9.39 -20.58 3.83
N PRO A 202 -10.02 -20.88 4.98
CA PRO A 202 -10.20 -22.26 5.41
C PRO A 202 -10.98 -23.05 4.34
N ALA A 203 -10.53 -24.26 4.02
CA ALA A 203 -11.31 -25.16 3.21
C ALA A 203 -12.67 -25.40 3.90
N VAL A 204 -13.77 -25.09 3.21
CA VAL A 204 -15.11 -25.46 3.68
C VAL A 204 -15.15 -26.98 3.76
N THR A 205 -15.43 -27.51 4.95
CA THR A 205 -15.34 -28.94 5.27
C THR A 205 -15.96 -29.82 4.18
N GLY A 206 -15.13 -30.59 3.48
CA GLY A 206 -15.55 -31.56 2.45
C GLY A 206 -15.29 -31.14 0.99
N ALA A 207 -14.94 -29.89 0.72
CA ALA A 207 -14.54 -29.43 -0.61
C ALA A 207 -13.03 -29.12 -0.68
N LYS A 208 -12.37 -29.52 -1.77
CA LYS A 208 -11.01 -29.06 -2.08
C LYS A 208 -11.09 -27.51 -2.18
N PRO A 209 -10.26 -26.74 -1.46
CA PRO A 209 -10.32 -25.29 -1.52
C PRO A 209 -10.25 -24.83 -2.99
N ALA A 210 -11.07 -23.83 -3.33
CA ALA A 210 -10.98 -23.15 -4.63
C ALA A 210 -9.52 -22.77 -4.88
N GLY A 211 -9.08 -22.79 -6.15
CA GLY A 211 -7.67 -22.75 -6.57
C GLY A 211 -6.80 -21.62 -6.00
N HIS A 212 -7.41 -20.64 -5.33
CA HIS A 212 -6.76 -19.47 -4.74
C HIS A 212 -7.07 -19.36 -3.22
N PRO A 213 -6.45 -20.19 -2.37
CA PRO A 213 -6.76 -20.22 -0.94
C PRO A 213 -6.20 -19.02 -0.16
N TRP A 214 -5.36 -18.18 -0.76
CA TRP A 214 -4.74 -17.05 -0.06
C TRP A 214 -5.35 -15.72 -0.46
N ARG A 215 -5.77 -14.91 0.51
CA ARG A 215 -6.34 -13.59 0.29
C ARG A 215 -5.43 -12.50 0.84
N ARG A 216 -5.29 -11.44 0.08
CA ARG A 216 -4.59 -10.21 0.49
C ARG A 216 -5.51 -9.02 0.31
N ARG A 217 -5.55 -8.16 1.33
CA ARG A 217 -6.31 -6.91 1.31
C ARG A 217 -5.36 -5.74 1.08
N ALA A 218 -5.73 -4.83 0.19
CA ALA A 218 -4.94 -3.63 -0.11
C ALA A 218 -5.85 -2.44 -0.41
N LEU A 219 -5.32 -1.21 -0.36
CA LEU A 219 -6.05 -0.02 -0.78
C LEU A 219 -5.78 0.29 -2.24
N ILE A 220 -6.82 0.75 -2.92
CA ILE A 220 -6.70 1.35 -4.25
C ILE A 220 -7.24 2.78 -4.21
N PRO A 221 -6.53 3.77 -4.77
CA PRO A 221 -7.09 5.11 -4.96
C PRO A 221 -8.19 5.06 -6.02
N GLN A 222 -9.40 5.43 -5.64
CA GLN A 222 -10.54 5.61 -6.51
C GLN A 222 -10.77 7.11 -6.71
N GLN A 223 -10.38 7.63 -7.88
CA GLN A 223 -10.67 9.03 -8.21
C GLN A 223 -12.18 9.25 -8.39
N GLY A 224 -12.86 8.32 -9.06
CA GLY A 224 -14.29 8.44 -9.38
C GLY A 224 -15.26 7.96 -8.30
N ALA A 225 -14.87 7.24 -7.24
CA ALA A 225 -15.82 6.74 -6.24
C ALA A 225 -16.58 7.84 -5.49
N ALA A 226 -15.92 8.97 -5.20
CA ALA A 226 -16.57 10.14 -4.62
C ALA A 226 -17.57 10.78 -5.60
N GLU A 227 -17.20 10.88 -6.89
CA GLU A 227 -18.10 11.39 -7.93
C GLU A 227 -19.26 10.42 -8.23
N ALA A 228 -19.00 9.12 -8.24
CA ALA A 228 -19.99 8.06 -8.42
C ALA A 228 -20.97 8.05 -7.25
N THR A 229 -20.52 8.26 -6.01
CA THR A 229 -21.40 8.40 -4.84
C THR A 229 -22.26 9.66 -4.94
N LEU A 230 -21.70 10.79 -5.41
CA LEU A 230 -22.45 12.03 -5.65
C LEU A 230 -23.46 11.92 -6.81
N ARG A 231 -23.15 11.10 -7.83
CA ARG A 231 -24.04 10.83 -8.98
C ARG A 231 -25.01 9.68 -8.74
N CYS A 232 -24.77 8.84 -7.72
CA CYS A 232 -25.65 7.77 -7.34
C CYS A 232 -26.96 8.37 -6.82
N VAL A 233 -28.03 8.26 -7.59
CA VAL A 233 -29.36 8.76 -7.23
C VAL A 233 -30.07 7.90 -6.17
N ALA A 234 -29.40 6.87 -5.63
CA ALA A 234 -29.93 5.93 -4.62
C ALA A 234 -31.29 5.29 -4.98
N GLN A 235 -31.69 5.31 -6.25
CA GLN A 235 -32.93 4.71 -6.77
C GLN A 235 -32.68 3.42 -7.58
N CYS A 236 -31.45 2.95 -7.59
CA CYS A 236 -31.01 1.76 -8.31
C CYS A 236 -31.53 0.47 -7.68
N ARG A 237 -32.10 -0.41 -8.50
CA ARG A 237 -32.32 -1.83 -8.17
C ARG A 237 -31.07 -2.62 -8.56
N SER A 238 -30.72 -3.65 -7.81
CA SER A 238 -29.63 -4.55 -8.22
C SER A 238 -29.99 -5.28 -9.52
N VAL A 239 -29.02 -5.65 -10.36
CA VAL A 239 -29.27 -6.48 -11.56
C VAL A 239 -30.05 -7.75 -11.20
N ALA A 240 -29.77 -8.34 -10.04
CA ALA A 240 -30.54 -9.45 -9.48
C ALA A 240 -32.02 -9.10 -9.21
N GLU A 241 -32.35 -7.93 -8.67
CA GLU A 241 -33.73 -7.48 -8.47
C GLU A 241 -34.47 -7.19 -9.78
N VAL A 242 -33.77 -6.63 -10.78
CA VAL A 242 -34.35 -6.37 -12.10
C VAL A 242 -34.72 -7.70 -12.75
N LEU A 243 -33.79 -8.65 -12.77
CA LEU A 243 -34.03 -9.92 -13.43
C LEU A 243 -35.00 -10.84 -12.65
N ARG A 244 -35.12 -10.72 -11.32
CA ARG A 244 -36.22 -11.34 -10.54
C ARG A 244 -37.60 -10.80 -10.94
N GLY A 245 -37.68 -9.58 -11.48
CA GLY A 245 -38.91 -9.02 -12.03
C GLY A 245 -39.25 -9.50 -13.44
N GLU A 246 -38.27 -10.04 -14.18
CA GLU A 246 -38.39 -10.39 -15.60
C GLU A 246 -38.41 -11.90 -15.87
N LEU A 247 -37.83 -12.72 -14.98
CA LEU A 247 -37.72 -14.17 -15.15
C LEU A 247 -38.54 -14.94 -14.10
N PRO A 248 -39.02 -16.17 -14.42
CA PRO A 248 -39.70 -17.03 -13.45
C PRO A 248 -38.81 -17.34 -12.25
N GLU A 249 -39.41 -17.46 -11.06
CA GLU A 249 -38.72 -17.66 -9.76
C GLU A 249 -37.77 -18.87 -9.76
N GLU A 250 -38.01 -19.84 -10.63
CA GLU A 250 -37.26 -21.10 -10.79
C GLU A 250 -35.96 -20.96 -11.59
N ALA A 251 -35.73 -19.82 -12.25
CA ALA A 251 -34.57 -19.57 -13.11
C ALA A 251 -33.33 -19.05 -12.35
N TYR A 252 -33.42 -18.83 -11.03
CA TYR A 252 -32.37 -18.21 -10.23
C TYR A 252 -31.66 -19.17 -9.26
N VAL A 253 -30.33 -19.16 -9.30
CA VAL A 253 -29.47 -19.66 -8.22
C VAL A 253 -28.94 -18.43 -7.51
N ASP A 254 -29.24 -18.27 -6.22
CA ASP A 254 -28.75 -17.14 -5.43
C ASP A 254 -27.22 -17.15 -5.37
N ALA A 255 -26.59 -16.28 -6.16
CA ALA A 255 -25.20 -15.87 -5.97
C ALA A 255 -25.24 -14.55 -5.19
N GLU A 256 -24.85 -14.58 -3.92
CA GLU A 256 -24.87 -13.41 -3.00
C GLU A 256 -24.10 -12.19 -3.55
N GLU A 257 -23.22 -12.38 -4.53
CA GLU A 257 -22.38 -11.34 -5.13
C GLU A 257 -23.09 -10.52 -6.23
N ALA A 258 -24.19 -10.99 -6.82
CA ALA A 258 -24.92 -10.30 -7.91
C ALA A 258 -25.72 -9.06 -7.43
N HIS A 259 -25.66 -8.76 -6.14
CA HIS A 259 -26.42 -7.69 -5.50
C HIS A 259 -25.76 -6.30 -5.55
N GLN A 260 -24.54 -6.16 -6.09
CA GLN A 260 -23.76 -4.92 -5.92
C GLN A 260 -23.73 -3.98 -7.13
N LEU A 261 -24.24 -4.38 -8.30
CA LEU A 261 -24.20 -3.55 -9.51
C LEU A 261 -25.62 -3.12 -9.93
N CYS A 262 -25.78 -1.82 -10.18
CA CYS A 262 -26.98 -1.21 -10.73
C CYS A 262 -26.83 -1.06 -12.26
N ASP A 263 -27.87 -1.44 -13.01
CA ASP A 263 -27.96 -1.28 -14.47
C ASP A 263 -27.87 0.19 -14.95
N SER A 264 -28.32 1.11 -14.11
CA SER A 264 -28.42 2.55 -14.37
C SER A 264 -27.26 3.35 -13.77
N CYS A 265 -26.37 2.68 -13.03
CA CYS A 265 -25.13 3.25 -12.54
C CYS A 265 -24.02 2.53 -13.30
N PRO A 266 -23.67 2.98 -14.52
CA PRO A 266 -22.51 2.43 -15.20
C PRO A 266 -21.32 2.82 -14.32
N GLY A 267 -20.91 1.91 -13.43
CA GLY A 267 -19.53 1.84 -13.02
C GLY A 267 -18.75 1.97 -14.31
N PHE A 268 -17.85 2.96 -14.37
CA PHE A 268 -17.20 3.32 -15.61
C PHE A 268 -16.62 2.05 -16.23
N VAL A 269 -16.96 1.74 -17.47
CA VAL A 269 -16.44 0.54 -18.12
C VAL A 269 -15.11 0.90 -18.75
N CYS A 270 -14.12 0.03 -18.61
CA CYS A 270 -12.79 0.20 -19.19
C CYS A 270 -12.85 0.55 -20.67
N THR A 271 -12.20 1.65 -21.05
CA THR A 271 -12.09 2.05 -22.47
C THR A 271 -11.25 1.11 -23.31
N GLY A 272 -10.32 0.36 -22.69
CA GLY A 272 -9.54 -0.69 -23.35
C GLY A 272 -10.33 -1.96 -23.66
N CYS A 273 -10.69 -2.74 -22.63
CA CYS A 273 -11.36 -4.03 -22.84
C CYS A 273 -12.88 -3.95 -23.02
N GLY A 274 -13.54 -2.85 -22.62
CA GLY A 274 -14.99 -2.72 -22.68
C GLY A 274 -15.77 -3.68 -21.77
N ALA A 275 -15.10 -4.42 -20.89
CA ALA A 275 -15.70 -5.49 -20.09
C ALA A 275 -15.55 -5.28 -18.57
N GLU A 276 -14.41 -4.76 -18.13
CA GLU A 276 -14.08 -4.64 -16.71
C GLU A 276 -14.40 -3.25 -16.16
N PRO A 277 -14.72 -3.13 -14.85
CA PRO A 277 -14.87 -1.84 -14.19
C PRO A 277 -13.57 -1.00 -14.21
N ALA A 278 -13.72 0.30 -14.44
CA ALA A 278 -12.71 1.35 -14.40
C ALA A 278 -13.04 2.35 -13.28
N ALA A 279 -12.00 3.05 -12.81
CA ALA A 279 -12.11 3.96 -11.67
C ALA A 279 -12.81 5.29 -12.02
N ALA A 280 -12.75 5.74 -13.28
CA ALA A 280 -13.39 6.97 -13.78
C ALA A 280 -13.85 6.82 -15.26
N PRO A 281 -14.73 7.69 -15.78
CA PRO A 281 -15.19 7.60 -17.16
C PRO A 281 -14.04 7.92 -18.11
N GLY A 282 -13.81 7.03 -19.07
CA GLY A 282 -12.70 7.18 -20.03
C GLY A 282 -11.41 6.46 -19.61
N GLU A 283 -11.33 5.93 -18.40
CA GLU A 283 -10.14 5.23 -17.89
C GLU A 283 -10.12 3.73 -18.24
N TYR A 284 -8.95 3.12 -18.10
CA TYR A 284 -8.73 1.69 -18.26
C TYR A 284 -9.03 0.94 -16.94
N CYS A 285 -9.43 -0.33 -17.02
CA CYS A 285 -9.53 -1.20 -15.83
C CYS A 285 -8.14 -1.59 -15.34
N ARG A 286 -8.09 -2.18 -14.15
CA ARG A 286 -6.84 -2.72 -13.56
C ARG A 286 -6.15 -3.79 -14.39
N SER A 287 -6.86 -4.47 -15.27
CA SER A 287 -6.25 -5.46 -16.16
C SER A 287 -5.58 -4.79 -17.36
N CYS A 288 -6.17 -3.70 -17.87
CA CYS A 288 -5.63 -2.95 -19.01
C CYS A 288 -4.57 -1.92 -18.60
N GLU A 289 -4.72 -1.29 -17.44
CA GLU A 289 -3.77 -0.35 -16.85
C GLU A 289 -3.64 -0.66 -15.35
N PRO A 290 -2.83 -1.67 -14.98
CA PRO A 290 -2.64 -2.01 -13.58
C PRO A 290 -2.05 -0.84 -12.82
N VAL A 291 -2.58 -0.63 -11.61
CA VAL A 291 -2.07 0.37 -10.67
C VAL A 291 -1.49 -0.35 -9.45
N PRO A 292 -0.36 0.13 -8.90
CA PRO A 292 0.13 -0.38 -7.64
C PRO A 292 -0.90 -0.19 -6.53
N LEU A 293 -1.09 -1.22 -5.71
CA LEU A 293 -1.98 -1.14 -4.55
C LEU A 293 -1.19 -0.64 -3.33
N LEU A 294 -1.88 -0.15 -2.31
CA LEU A 294 -1.25 0.18 -1.03
C LEU A 294 -1.49 -0.96 -0.05
N SER A 295 -0.44 -1.73 0.26
CA SER A 295 -0.43 -2.62 1.42
C SER A 295 -0.68 -1.85 2.71
N ASP A 296 -0.98 -2.54 3.82
CA ASP A 296 -1.14 -1.87 5.13
C ASP A 296 0.12 -1.05 5.50
N ALA A 297 1.31 -1.64 5.35
CA ALA A 297 2.57 -0.95 5.63
C ALA A 297 2.76 0.28 4.72
N HIS A 298 2.47 0.15 3.42
CA HIS A 298 2.59 1.26 2.48
C HIS A 298 1.55 2.36 2.75
N ALA A 299 0.30 1.99 3.04
CA ALA A 299 -0.77 2.92 3.37
C ALA A 299 -0.44 3.76 4.62
N ARG A 300 0.18 3.15 5.65
CA ARG A 300 0.68 3.86 6.83
C ARG A 300 1.78 4.86 6.48
N ASP A 301 2.74 4.45 5.65
CA ASP A 301 3.83 5.32 5.20
C ASP A 301 3.27 6.52 4.42
N GLN A 302 2.33 6.30 3.49
CA GLN A 302 1.66 7.37 2.76
C GLN A 302 0.90 8.30 3.71
N LEU A 303 0.17 7.76 4.68
CA LEU A 303 -0.56 8.59 5.65
C LEU A 303 0.40 9.44 6.50
N ASN A 304 1.57 8.91 6.84
CA ASN A 304 2.63 9.67 7.52
C ASN A 304 3.18 10.78 6.63
N LEU A 305 3.42 10.52 5.34
CA LEU A 305 3.86 11.52 4.37
C LEU A 305 2.82 12.64 4.23
N ARG A 306 1.54 12.30 4.06
CA ARG A 306 0.44 13.28 4.01
C ARG A 306 0.34 14.10 5.30
N ALA A 307 0.56 13.48 6.46
CA ALA A 307 0.60 14.21 7.72
C ALA A 307 1.76 15.23 7.79
N ILE A 308 2.93 14.90 7.24
CA ILE A 308 4.08 15.82 7.12
C ILE A 308 3.75 16.98 6.18
N GLU A 309 3.11 16.69 5.06
CA GLU A 309 2.66 17.72 4.10
C GLU A 309 1.65 18.68 4.75
N LEU A 310 0.64 18.16 5.45
CA LEU A 310 -0.34 18.95 6.20
C LEU A 310 0.33 19.80 7.30
N SER A 311 1.29 19.22 8.04
CA SER A 311 2.07 19.93 9.05
C SER A 311 2.79 21.14 8.46
N ARG A 312 3.44 20.98 7.30
CA ARG A 312 4.11 22.09 6.60
C ARG A 312 3.13 23.14 6.09
N LEU A 313 2.04 22.70 5.47
CA LEU A 313 1.00 23.55 4.89
C LEU A 313 0.35 24.45 5.95
N HIS A 314 0.02 23.88 7.11
CA HIS A 314 -0.63 24.60 8.21
C HIS A 314 0.34 25.27 9.18
N LYS A 315 1.66 25.08 8.99
CA LYS A 315 2.71 25.52 9.93
C LYS A 315 2.52 24.99 11.36
N GLU A 316 1.95 23.79 11.46
CA GLU A 316 1.66 23.14 12.74
C GLU A 316 2.58 21.95 12.98
N GLN A 317 2.82 21.59 14.23
CA GLN A 317 3.64 20.43 14.56
C GLN A 317 2.89 19.12 14.27
N LEU A 318 3.60 18.05 13.85
CA LEU A 318 3.02 16.72 13.62
C LEU A 318 2.21 16.19 14.82
N LYS A 319 2.61 16.53 16.04
CA LYS A 319 1.89 16.15 17.27
C LYS A 319 0.47 16.71 17.35
N ILE A 320 0.17 17.79 16.61
CA ILE A 320 -1.16 18.40 16.50
C ILE A 320 -1.93 17.76 15.33
N ILE A 321 -1.28 17.52 14.20
CA ILE A 321 -1.90 16.92 13.00
C ILE A 321 -2.30 15.45 13.24
N HIS A 322 -1.45 14.66 13.91
CA HIS A 322 -1.69 13.23 14.13
C HIS A 322 -3.01 12.93 14.87
N PRO A 323 -3.34 13.57 16.00
CA PRO A 323 -4.64 13.42 16.65
C PRO A 323 -5.83 13.75 15.74
N VAL A 324 -5.71 14.76 14.88
CA VAL A 324 -6.80 15.16 13.96
C VAL A 324 -7.05 14.07 12.92
N ILE A 325 -6.00 13.52 12.30
CA ILE A 325 -6.09 12.36 11.40
C ILE A 325 -6.67 11.15 12.15
N ASN A 326 -6.17 10.84 13.35
CA ASN A 326 -6.66 9.70 14.14
C ASN A 326 -8.15 9.84 14.50
N LYS A 327 -8.61 11.05 14.83
CA LYS A 327 -10.02 11.36 15.07
C LYS A 327 -10.86 11.13 13.82
N ALA A 328 -10.39 11.55 12.64
CA ALA A 328 -11.09 11.31 11.38
C ALA A 328 -11.21 9.81 11.05
N MET A 329 -10.18 9.03 11.37
CA MET A 329 -10.20 7.56 11.25
C MET A 329 -11.05 6.86 12.34
N GLY A 330 -11.51 7.56 13.37
CA GLY A 330 -12.21 6.94 14.50
C GLY A 330 -11.33 6.10 15.43
N VAL A 331 -9.99 6.25 15.37
CA VAL A 331 -9.04 5.44 16.16
C VAL A 331 -8.31 6.27 17.22
N ARG A 332 -8.00 5.66 18.37
CA ARG A 332 -7.21 6.34 19.42
C ARG A 332 -5.72 6.42 19.09
N ARG A 333 -5.18 5.37 18.48
CA ARG A 333 -3.76 5.23 18.13
C ARG A 333 -3.66 4.68 16.71
N ARG A 334 -2.81 5.32 15.89
CA ARG A 334 -2.60 4.92 14.48
C ARG A 334 -2.14 3.47 14.33
N GLY A 335 -1.34 2.94 15.25
CA GLY A 335 -0.89 1.55 15.23
C GLY A 335 -2.01 0.50 15.37
N HIS A 336 -3.22 0.90 15.78
CA HIS A 336 -4.39 0.02 15.85
C HIS A 336 -5.35 0.23 14.67
N ALA A 337 -5.06 1.15 13.75
CA ALA A 337 -5.89 1.38 12.57
C ALA A 337 -5.90 0.12 11.71
N THR A 338 -7.09 -0.32 11.31
CA THR A 338 -7.28 -1.32 10.26
C THR A 338 -7.01 -0.70 8.89
N LEU A 339 -6.93 -1.52 7.85
CA LEU A 339 -6.77 -1.03 6.48
C LEU A 339 -7.93 -0.11 6.06
N ALA A 340 -9.16 -0.39 6.51
CA ALA A 340 -10.32 0.47 6.26
C ALA A 340 -10.18 1.83 6.97
N ASP A 341 -9.71 1.84 8.21
CA ASP A 341 -9.44 3.08 8.93
C ASP A 341 -8.35 3.91 8.22
N LEU A 342 -7.30 3.26 7.72
CA LEU A 342 -6.26 3.92 6.91
C LEU A 342 -6.81 4.52 5.62
N ALA A 343 -7.77 3.84 4.97
CA ALA A 343 -8.45 4.36 3.78
C ALA A 343 -9.17 5.68 4.07
N VAL A 344 -9.91 5.73 5.19
CA VAL A 344 -10.59 6.96 5.67
C VAL A 344 -9.56 8.04 5.97
N GLY A 345 -8.48 7.70 6.67
CA GLY A 345 -7.42 8.64 7.03
C GLY A 345 -6.73 9.25 5.82
N LEU A 346 -6.38 8.44 4.83
CA LEU A 346 -5.75 8.89 3.58
C LEU A 346 -6.72 9.77 2.77
N THR A 347 -7.95 9.31 2.58
CA THR A 347 -9.02 10.07 1.89
C THR A 347 -9.17 11.46 2.51
N GLN A 348 -9.26 11.52 3.84
CA GLN A 348 -9.42 12.79 4.55
C GLN A 348 -8.17 13.66 4.50
N ALA A 349 -6.98 13.07 4.63
CA ALA A 349 -5.72 13.81 4.56
C ALA A 349 -5.51 14.45 3.18
N GLU A 350 -5.81 13.73 2.10
CA GLU A 350 -5.74 14.27 0.74
C GLU A 350 -6.82 15.32 0.49
N HIS A 351 -8.02 15.15 1.04
CA HIS A 351 -9.06 16.18 1.00
C HIS A 351 -8.58 17.48 1.66
N TRP A 352 -7.94 17.40 2.83
CA TRP A 352 -7.37 18.55 3.53
C TRP A 352 -6.22 19.20 2.77
N LEU A 353 -5.37 18.41 2.10
CA LEU A 353 -4.31 18.96 1.25
C LEU A 353 -4.88 19.72 0.04
N ALA A 354 -5.95 19.20 -0.57
CA ALA A 354 -6.63 19.86 -1.68
C ALA A 354 -7.46 21.07 -1.22
N HIS A 355 -8.00 21.05 0.00
CA HIS A 355 -8.85 22.10 0.57
C HIS A 355 -8.37 22.48 1.97
N PRO A 356 -7.27 23.25 2.10
CA PRO A 356 -6.63 23.50 3.40
C PRO A 356 -7.59 24.07 4.45
N GLY A 357 -8.52 24.95 4.05
CA GLY A 357 -9.51 25.53 4.97
C GLY A 357 -10.51 24.53 5.58
N SER A 358 -10.61 23.32 5.05
CA SER A 358 -11.48 22.26 5.59
C SER A 358 -10.85 21.50 6.77
N LEU A 359 -9.53 21.63 6.98
CA LEU A 359 -8.87 21.08 8.15
C LEU A 359 -9.16 21.96 9.37
N GLN A 360 -10.08 21.49 10.21
CA GLN A 360 -10.29 22.09 11.52
C GLN A 360 -9.24 21.57 12.50
N ILE A 361 -8.11 22.27 12.56
CA ILE A 361 -7.15 22.07 13.63
C ILE A 361 -7.80 22.65 14.90
N PRO A 362 -8.01 21.84 15.96
CA PRO A 362 -8.51 22.35 17.22
C PRO A 362 -7.66 23.55 17.59
N ASN A 363 -8.29 24.73 17.66
CA ASN A 363 -7.57 25.96 17.88
C ASN A 363 -6.82 25.78 19.20
N PRO A 364 -5.47 25.78 19.21
CA PRO A 364 -4.74 25.54 20.43
C PRO A 364 -4.95 26.69 21.41
N THR A 365 -5.68 27.75 21.07
CA THR A 365 -6.12 28.79 21.98
C THR A 365 -7.64 28.78 22.09
N LEU A 366 -8.15 28.28 23.22
CA LEU A 366 -9.51 28.56 23.67
C LEU A 366 -9.65 30.07 23.85
N SER A 367 -10.72 30.67 23.33
CA SER A 367 -11.13 32.04 23.63
C SER A 367 -11.45 32.22 25.12
N GLU A 368 -11.53 33.46 25.59
CA GLU A 368 -11.95 33.73 26.98
C GLU A 368 -13.34 33.15 27.26
N GLU A 369 -14.27 33.34 26.34
CA GLU A 369 -15.64 32.81 26.43
C GLU A 369 -15.65 31.28 26.50
N GLU A 370 -14.81 30.60 25.69
CA GLU A 370 -14.68 29.14 25.77
C GLU A 370 -14.10 28.67 27.11
N ILE A 371 -13.10 29.36 27.66
CA ILE A 371 -12.55 29.03 29.00
C ILE A 371 -13.62 29.19 30.08
N ASP A 372 -14.48 30.21 29.97
CA ASP A 372 -15.57 30.45 30.91
C ASP A 372 -16.65 29.39 30.85
N MET A 373 -16.88 28.80 29.66
CA MET A 373 -17.86 27.72 29.47
C MET A 373 -17.38 26.33 29.93
N LEU A 374 -16.06 26.13 30.13
CA LEU A 374 -15.53 24.84 30.59
C LEU A 374 -15.90 24.56 32.05
N SER A 375 -16.26 23.31 32.34
CA SER A 375 -16.36 22.82 33.71
C SER A 375 -14.98 22.68 34.36
N GLY A 376 -14.92 22.69 35.70
CA GLY A 376 -13.65 22.49 36.42
C GLY A 376 -12.88 21.20 36.08
N ALA A 377 -13.55 20.14 35.60
CA ALA A 377 -12.89 18.93 35.11
C ALA A 377 -12.22 19.15 33.75
N GLU A 378 -12.91 19.82 32.83
CA GLU A 378 -12.40 20.15 31.50
C GLU A 378 -11.25 21.16 31.58
N VAL A 379 -11.35 22.17 32.44
CA VAL A 379 -10.25 23.14 32.66
C VAL A 379 -8.98 22.42 33.15
N ARG A 380 -9.11 21.44 34.06
CA ARG A 380 -7.97 20.63 34.52
C ARG A 380 -7.34 19.83 33.39
N GLN A 381 -8.17 19.19 32.56
CA GLN A 381 -7.72 18.42 31.40
C GLN A 381 -6.98 19.32 30.39
N GLU A 382 -7.55 20.47 30.07
CA GLU A 382 -6.96 21.45 29.15
C GLU A 382 -5.65 22.02 29.68
N THR A 383 -5.61 22.40 30.96
CA THR A 383 -4.38 22.87 31.59
C THR A 383 -3.30 21.77 31.54
N ALA A 384 -3.63 20.53 31.89
CA ALA A 384 -2.70 19.41 31.83
C ALA A 384 -2.18 19.15 30.41
N ALA A 385 -3.04 19.23 29.39
CA ALA A 385 -2.67 19.05 27.99
C ALA A 385 -1.65 20.11 27.51
N ARG A 386 -1.68 21.31 28.08
CA ARG A 386 -0.83 22.45 27.68
C ARG A 386 0.50 22.54 28.41
N VAL A 387 0.63 21.91 29.60
CA VAL A 387 1.87 21.94 30.41
C VAL A 387 3.10 21.47 29.62
N GLY A 388 2.97 20.39 28.84
CA GLY A 388 4.09 19.86 28.05
C GLY A 388 4.53 20.80 26.94
N THR A 389 3.58 21.45 26.26
CA THR A 389 3.89 22.47 25.25
C THR A 389 4.55 23.68 25.87
N LEU A 390 4.03 24.17 27.00
CA LEU A 390 4.62 25.31 27.70
C LEU A 390 6.05 25.01 28.18
N SER A 391 6.29 23.83 28.78
CA SER A 391 7.62 23.35 29.18
C SER A 391 8.63 23.35 28.03
N ALA A 392 8.22 22.89 26.85
CA ALA A 392 9.07 22.91 25.67
C ALA A 392 9.40 24.34 25.18
N VAL A 393 8.46 25.28 25.31
CA VAL A 393 8.60 26.67 24.86
C VAL A 393 9.48 27.50 25.80
N VAL A 394 9.35 27.31 27.12
CA VAL A 394 10.09 28.10 28.12
C VAL A 394 11.36 27.41 28.63
N HIS A 395 11.64 26.20 28.14
CA HIS A 395 12.79 25.38 28.51
C HIS A 395 12.90 24.98 30.00
N ASP A 396 11.81 25.05 30.76
CA ASP A 396 11.75 24.56 32.14
C ASP A 396 11.22 23.13 32.23
N PRO A 397 11.70 22.30 33.18
CA PRO A 397 11.12 20.98 33.46
C PRO A 397 9.62 21.06 33.82
N ILE A 398 8.83 20.07 33.39
CA ILE A 398 7.38 19.97 33.69
C ILE A 398 7.02 20.26 35.16
N PRO A 399 7.73 19.72 36.19
CA PRO A 399 7.42 20.02 37.58
C PRO A 399 7.54 21.51 37.95
N ILE A 400 8.50 22.23 37.36
CA ILE A 400 8.71 23.66 37.60
C ILE A 400 7.58 24.47 36.95
N VAL A 401 7.21 24.12 35.72
CA VAL A 401 6.05 24.72 35.03
C VAL A 401 4.77 24.50 35.83
N GLN A 402 4.54 23.29 36.34
CA GLN A 402 3.38 22.98 37.18
C GLN A 402 3.35 23.80 38.46
N MET A 403 4.51 23.96 39.13
CA MET A 403 4.64 24.79 40.32
C MET A 403 4.30 26.26 40.02
N ARG A 404 4.80 26.82 38.90
CA ARG A 404 4.46 28.20 38.50
C ARG A 404 2.99 28.37 38.18
N ILE A 405 2.36 27.41 37.52
CA ILE A 405 0.91 27.44 37.28
C ILE A 405 0.16 27.45 38.62
N ASN A 406 0.56 26.63 39.58
CA ASN A 406 -0.06 26.61 40.92
C ASN A 406 0.10 27.95 41.64
N ASN A 407 1.29 28.57 41.56
CA ASN A 407 1.54 29.89 42.14
C ASN A 407 0.65 30.97 41.49
N ALA A 408 0.50 30.96 40.17
CA ALA A 408 -0.38 31.89 39.46
C ALA A 408 -1.86 31.74 39.85
N MET A 409 -2.28 30.51 40.21
CA MET A 409 -3.62 30.23 40.74
C MET A 409 -3.76 30.58 42.24
N GLY A 410 -2.67 30.88 42.94
CA GLY A 410 -2.67 31.12 44.39
C GLY A 410 -2.90 29.86 45.23
N VAL A 411 -2.56 28.67 44.73
CA VAL A 411 -2.77 27.39 45.43
C VAL A 411 -1.48 26.58 45.54
N ARG A 412 -1.40 25.67 46.51
CA ARG A 412 -0.23 24.79 46.66
C ARG A 412 -0.24 23.68 45.61
N THR A 413 -1.40 23.09 45.39
CA THR A 413 -1.60 22.04 44.39
C THR A 413 -2.85 22.32 43.56
N ARG A 414 -2.83 21.88 42.29
CA ARG A 414 -4.00 22.01 41.39
C ARG A 414 -5.24 21.26 41.88
N ALA A 415 -5.08 20.30 42.79
CA ALA A 415 -6.19 19.57 43.41
C ALA A 415 -6.99 20.46 44.39
N GLU A 416 -6.34 21.46 44.98
CA GLU A 416 -6.93 22.42 45.93
C GLU A 416 -7.62 23.61 45.23
N ALA A 417 -7.36 23.81 43.93
CA ALA A 417 -7.94 24.91 43.18
C ALA A 417 -9.45 24.74 42.98
N ASP A 418 -10.19 25.81 43.27
CA ASP A 418 -11.57 25.97 42.83
C ASP A 418 -11.65 26.24 41.32
N GLU A 419 -12.87 26.35 40.80
CA GLU A 419 -13.11 26.48 39.37
C GLU A 419 -12.59 27.80 38.79
N GLU A 420 -12.67 28.90 39.54
CA GLU A 420 -12.20 30.21 39.11
C GLU A 420 -10.67 30.27 39.09
N GLN A 421 -10.03 29.70 40.11
CA GLN A 421 -8.59 29.53 40.18
C GLN A 421 -8.08 28.67 39.01
N LEU A 422 -8.75 27.56 38.69
CA LEU A 422 -8.39 26.73 37.53
C LEU A 422 -8.48 27.50 36.21
N ARG A 423 -9.56 28.28 36.00
CA ARG A 423 -9.71 29.12 34.80
C ARG A 423 -8.60 30.18 34.73
N SER A 424 -8.29 30.83 35.85
CA SER A 424 -7.16 31.77 35.96
C SER A 424 -5.84 31.12 35.56
N GLY A 425 -5.55 29.92 36.08
CA GLY A 425 -4.37 29.14 35.71
C GLY A 425 -4.30 28.81 34.22
N LEU A 426 -5.43 28.41 33.61
CA LEU A 426 -5.50 28.13 32.18
C LEU A 426 -5.27 29.39 31.32
N ARG A 427 -5.87 30.53 31.70
CA ARG A 427 -5.62 31.83 31.05
C ARG A 427 -4.15 32.22 31.14
N GLN A 428 -3.53 32.04 32.30
CA GLN A 428 -2.11 32.35 32.50
C GLN A 428 -1.22 31.46 31.62
N VAL A 429 -1.52 30.16 31.53
CA VAL A 429 -0.84 29.24 30.61
C VAL A 429 -1.00 29.70 29.16
N ARG A 430 -2.20 30.16 28.77
CA ARG A 430 -2.45 30.72 27.43
C ARG A 430 -1.60 31.96 27.18
N GLN A 431 -1.55 32.87 28.14
CA GLN A 431 -0.73 34.08 28.06
C GLN A 431 0.76 33.73 27.93
N TRP A 432 1.27 32.78 28.70
CA TRP A 432 2.67 32.35 28.61
C TRP A 432 3.01 31.65 27.29
N LEU A 433 2.06 30.90 26.72
CA LEU A 433 2.25 30.32 25.38
C LEU A 433 2.26 31.39 24.28
N HIS A 434 1.51 32.48 24.46
CA HIS A 434 1.47 33.60 23.51
C HIS A 434 2.69 34.53 23.65
N THR A 435 3.11 34.78 24.89
CA THR A 435 4.21 35.67 25.25
C THR A 435 5.17 34.96 26.21
N PRO A 436 6.05 34.06 25.72
CA PRO A 436 6.94 33.25 26.56
C PRO A 436 7.83 34.06 27.50
N ALA A 437 8.24 35.28 27.12
CA ALA A 437 9.03 36.15 27.98
C ALA A 437 8.35 36.46 29.33
N SER A 438 7.02 36.61 29.34
CA SER A 438 6.25 36.91 30.56
C SER A 438 6.23 35.76 31.58
N TYR A 439 6.61 34.54 31.18
CA TYR A 439 6.71 33.39 32.08
C TYR A 439 7.77 33.58 33.15
N HIS A 440 8.90 34.22 32.81
CA HIS A 440 9.99 34.45 33.75
C HIS A 440 9.79 35.70 34.62
N GLU A 441 8.99 36.66 34.15
CA GLU A 441 8.68 37.92 34.86
C GLU A 441 7.69 37.73 36.02
N ALA A 442 6.86 36.68 35.97
CA ALA A 442 5.82 36.39 36.97
C ALA A 442 6.33 35.70 38.25
N GLY A 443 7.64 35.68 38.49
CA GLY A 443 8.31 34.89 39.54
C GLY A 443 8.68 35.67 40.79
#